data_AF-A0A445AG85-F1
#
_entry.id   AF-A0A445AG85-F1
#
_cell.length_a   1.000
_cell.length_b   1.000
_cell.length_c   1.000
_cell.angle_alpha   90.00
_cell.angle_beta   90.00
_cell.angle_gamma   90.00
#
_symmetry.space_group_name_H-M   'P 1'
#
loop_
_entity.id
_entity.type
_entity.pdbx_description
1 polymer ?
#
loop_
_entity_poly.entity_id
_entity_poly.type
_entity_poly.pdbx_seq_one_letter_code
_entity_poly.pdbx_strand_id
1 'polypeptide(L)'
;MSIIHDPSLTMIQDPELVEEGEEDDEIKDLFKVGKKKKKNERSPVEIALLVENVMAELEVTAEEDAELNRQGKPAINKLKKLDLLTEVLSKK
;
A
#
# COMPACT_ATOMS: atom_id res chain seq x y z
N MET A 1 3.56 2.88 65.83
CA MET A 1 3.03 3.81 64.83
C MET A 1 3.93 3.74 63.61
N SER A 2 3.48 3.04 62.58
CA SER A 2 4.14 2.94 61.26
C SER A 2 3.81 4.19 60.46
N ILE A 3 4.80 4.81 59.79
CA ILE A 3 4.68 5.36 58.42
C ILE A 3 6.11 5.45 57.85
N ILE A 4 6.52 4.46 57.06
CA ILE A 4 7.65 4.61 56.12
C ILE A 4 7.04 5.27 54.87
N HIS A 5 7.61 6.40 54.46
CA HIS A 5 7.28 7.09 53.22
C HIS A 5 7.68 6.20 52.03
N ASP A 6 6.69 5.69 51.30
CA ASP A 6 6.87 4.95 50.04
C ASP A 6 7.11 5.97 48.91
N PRO A 7 8.25 5.91 48.18
CA PRO A 7 8.55 6.84 47.09
C PRO A 7 8.19 6.25 45.71
N SER A 8 7.10 5.50 45.57
CA SER A 8 6.60 5.05 44.27
C SER A 8 5.37 5.84 43.84
N LEU A 9 5.60 7.07 43.35
CA LEU A 9 4.67 7.73 42.43
C LEU A 9 5.43 8.05 41.15
N THR A 10 5.39 7.12 40.20
CA THR A 10 5.38 7.45 38.78
C THR A 10 4.35 6.57 38.11
N MET A 11 3.26 7.20 37.67
CA MET A 11 2.39 6.65 36.66
C MET A 11 3.21 6.32 35.42
N ILE A 12 3.25 5.04 35.04
CA ILE A 12 3.40 4.64 33.64
C ILE A 12 2.31 3.60 33.39
N GLN A 13 1.23 4.10 32.81
CA GLN A 13 0.32 3.36 31.96
C GLN A 13 1.15 2.61 30.92
N ASP A 14 1.05 1.28 30.84
CA ASP A 14 0.81 0.55 29.59
C ASP A 14 0.77 -0.97 29.87
N PRO A 15 -0.27 -1.69 29.42
CA PRO A 15 -0.39 -3.13 29.61
C PRO A 15 0.66 -3.84 28.76
N GLU A 16 1.59 -4.54 29.41
CA GLU A 16 2.50 -5.46 28.72
C GLU A 16 1.69 -6.48 27.94
N LEU A 17 1.95 -6.45 26.63
CA LEU A 17 1.27 -7.13 25.55
C LEU A 17 1.22 -8.65 25.80
N VAL A 18 0.04 -9.15 26.17
CA VAL A 18 -0.38 -10.51 25.85
C VAL A 18 -1.05 -10.43 24.48
N GLU A 19 -0.26 -10.61 23.42
CA GLU A 19 -0.78 -11.25 22.20
C GLU A 19 0.34 -12.02 21.50
N GLU A 20 0.70 -13.14 22.12
CA GLU A 20 1.37 -14.24 21.43
C GLU A 20 0.30 -14.93 20.58
N GLY A 21 0.21 -14.63 19.27
CA GLY A 21 -0.86 -15.19 18.46
C GLY A 21 -0.96 -14.90 16.96
N GLU A 22 -0.14 -14.02 16.36
CA GLU A 22 -0.34 -13.63 14.94
C GLU A 22 0.83 -13.93 13.99
N GLU A 23 1.93 -14.56 14.45
CA GLU A 23 3.10 -14.82 13.58
C GLU A 23 3.14 -16.23 12.95
N ASP A 24 2.38 -17.21 13.47
CA ASP A 24 2.45 -18.61 12.99
C ASP A 24 1.63 -18.87 11.71
N ASP A 25 0.73 -17.96 11.35
CA ASP A 25 -0.10 -18.10 10.16
C ASP A 25 0.68 -17.77 8.87
N GLU A 26 1.61 -16.80 8.92
CA GLU A 26 2.47 -16.47 7.77
C GLU A 26 3.42 -17.63 7.41
N ILE A 27 4.02 -18.28 8.41
CA ILE A 27 4.93 -19.42 8.18
C ILE A 27 4.16 -20.65 7.69
N LYS A 28 2.94 -20.88 8.20
CA LYS A 28 2.07 -21.97 7.73
C LYS A 28 1.72 -21.86 6.25
N ASP A 29 1.50 -20.65 5.76
CA ASP A 29 1.18 -20.43 4.35
C ASP A 29 2.39 -20.67 3.44
N LEU A 30 3.62 -20.48 3.94
CA LEU A 30 4.85 -20.80 3.22
C LEU A 30 5.04 -22.31 2.98
N PHE A 31 4.55 -23.18 3.88
CA PHE A 31 4.62 -24.64 3.71
C PHE A 31 3.44 -25.25 2.92
N LYS A 32 2.37 -24.48 2.63
CA LYS A 32 1.21 -24.93 1.82
C LYS A 32 1.45 -24.85 0.30
N VAL A 33 2.67 -24.55 -0.14
CA VAL A 33 3.14 -24.45 -1.54
C VAL A 33 2.98 -25.74 -2.38
N GLY A 34 2.45 -26.83 -1.81
CA GLY A 34 2.12 -28.07 -2.52
C GLY A 34 0.72 -28.15 -3.16
N LYS A 35 -0.19 -27.20 -2.92
CA LYS A 35 -1.57 -27.26 -3.47
C LYS A 35 -1.79 -26.18 -4.53
N LYS A 36 -1.94 -26.64 -5.78
CA LYS A 36 -2.45 -25.93 -6.98
C LYS A 36 -2.30 -24.40 -6.94
N LYS A 37 -1.31 -23.88 -7.68
CA LYS A 37 -1.12 -22.44 -7.94
C LYS A 37 -2.46 -21.76 -8.25
N LYS A 38 -3.04 -21.10 -7.25
CA LYS A 38 -4.05 -20.07 -7.46
C LYS A 38 -3.37 -18.99 -8.30
N LYS A 39 -4.07 -18.45 -9.30
CA LYS A 39 -3.56 -17.32 -10.08
C LYS A 39 -3.03 -16.27 -9.09
N ASN A 40 -1.83 -15.77 -9.37
CA ASN A 40 -1.11 -14.81 -8.55
C ASN A 40 -1.95 -13.53 -8.40
N GLU A 41 -2.86 -13.50 -7.42
CA GLU A 41 -3.63 -12.33 -7.02
C GLU A 41 -2.65 -11.44 -6.24
N ARG A 42 -2.46 -10.21 -6.71
CA ARG A 42 -1.64 -9.21 -5.99
C ARG A 42 -2.25 -8.97 -4.60
N SER A 43 -1.40 -8.70 -3.62
CA SER A 43 -1.89 -8.32 -2.29
C SER A 43 -2.66 -6.98 -2.37
N PRO A 44 -3.59 -6.70 -1.45
CA PRO A 44 -4.28 -5.40 -1.43
C PRO A 44 -3.33 -4.19 -1.38
N VAL A 45 -2.21 -4.33 -0.66
CA VAL A 45 -1.16 -3.30 -0.56
C VAL A 45 -0.48 -3.08 -1.91
N GLU A 46 -0.13 -4.16 -2.62
CA GLU A 46 0.46 -4.06 -3.96
C GLU A 46 -0.50 -3.45 -4.98
N ILE A 47 -1.80 -3.74 -4.86
CA ILE A 47 -2.83 -3.14 -5.72
C ILE A 47 -2.94 -1.65 -5.43
N ALA A 48 -3.01 -1.25 -4.16
CA ALA A 48 -3.07 0.15 -3.77
C ALA A 48 -1.85 0.93 -4.29
N LEU A 49 -0.65 0.40 -4.07
CA LEU A 49 0.59 1.01 -4.55
C LEU A 49 0.63 1.12 -6.08
N LEU A 50 0.16 0.10 -6.80
CA LEU A 50 0.08 0.16 -8.26
C LEU A 50 -0.87 1.27 -8.72
N VAL A 51 -2.06 1.34 -8.12
CA VAL A 51 -3.07 2.35 -8.48
C VAL A 51 -2.54 3.76 -8.20
N GLU A 52 -1.91 3.97 -7.04
CA GLU A 52 -1.29 5.25 -6.68
C GLU A 52 -0.22 5.67 -7.70
N ASN A 53 0.71 4.78 -8.03
CA ASN A 53 1.76 5.06 -9.01
C ASN A 53 1.19 5.42 -10.40
N VAL A 54 0.18 4.67 -10.86
CA VAL A 54 -0.48 4.93 -12.14
C VAL A 54 -1.23 6.26 -12.12
N MET A 55 -1.89 6.61 -11.02
CA MET A 55 -2.55 7.91 -10.86
C MET A 55 -1.55 9.06 -10.92
N ALA A 56 -0.43 8.98 -10.18
CA ALA A 56 0.61 10.00 -10.19
C ALA A 56 1.22 10.20 -11.59
N GLU A 57 1.51 9.12 -12.31
CA GLU A 57 2.04 9.19 -13.67
C GLU A 57 1.05 9.85 -14.66
N LEU A 58 -0.24 9.53 -14.54
CA LEU A 58 -1.28 10.08 -15.41
C LEU A 58 -1.62 11.53 -15.08
N GLU A 59 -1.51 11.94 -13.82
CA GLU A 59 -1.68 13.34 -13.40
C GLU A 59 -0.62 14.23 -14.04
N VAL A 60 0.67 13.86 -13.92
CA VAL A 60 1.77 14.58 -14.57
C VAL A 60 1.57 14.63 -16.08
N THR A 61 1.23 13.49 -16.70
CA THR A 61 0.99 13.42 -18.15
C THR A 61 -0.14 14.37 -18.57
N ALA A 62 -1.21 14.47 -17.77
CA ALA A 62 -2.35 15.35 -18.07
C ALA A 62 -1.98 16.83 -17.94
N GLU A 63 -1.16 17.19 -16.95
CA GLU A 63 -0.68 18.57 -16.75
C GLU A 63 0.26 18.99 -17.89
N GLU A 64 1.21 18.14 -18.28
CA GLU A 64 2.11 18.37 -19.42
C GLU A 64 1.33 18.58 -20.73
N ASP A 65 0.36 17.71 -21.02
CA ASP A 65 -0.48 17.84 -22.21
C ASP A 65 -1.35 19.12 -22.14
N ALA A 66 -1.82 19.52 -20.95
CA ALA A 66 -2.54 20.78 -20.79
C ALA A 66 -1.64 21.98 -21.12
N GLU A 67 -0.39 21.96 -20.68
CA GLU A 67 0.59 23.00 -20.98
C GLU A 67 0.95 23.04 -22.47
N LEU A 68 1.17 21.88 -23.11
CA LEU A 68 1.39 21.81 -24.56
C LEU A 68 0.21 22.40 -25.34
N ASN A 69 -1.02 22.07 -24.94
CA ASN A 69 -2.22 22.66 -25.53
C ASN A 69 -2.26 24.17 -25.34
N ARG A 70 -1.91 24.71 -24.16
CA ARG A 70 -1.80 26.16 -23.91
C ARG A 70 -0.76 26.83 -24.82
N GLN A 71 0.34 26.14 -25.11
CA GLN A 71 1.38 26.62 -26.03
C GLN A 71 1.03 26.42 -27.52
N GLY A 72 -0.13 25.84 -27.85
CA GLY A 72 -0.52 25.52 -29.23
C GLY A 72 0.32 24.39 -29.86
N LYS A 73 0.99 23.57 -29.04
CA LYS A 73 1.76 22.42 -29.48
C LYS A 73 0.93 21.14 -29.41
N PRO A 74 1.23 20.12 -30.24
CA PRO A 74 0.54 18.85 -30.14
C PRO A 74 0.72 18.18 -28.77
N ALA A 75 -0.39 17.88 -28.11
CA ALA A 75 -0.47 17.15 -26.85
C ALA A 75 -0.86 15.69 -27.12
N ILE A 76 0.14 14.81 -27.18
CA ILE A 76 -0.04 13.39 -27.55
C ILE A 76 0.34 12.43 -26.43
N ASN A 77 0.76 12.93 -25.26
CA ASN A 77 1.33 12.07 -24.22
C ASN A 77 0.24 11.23 -23.55
N LYS A 78 -0.96 11.79 -23.31
CA LYS A 78 -2.12 10.99 -22.84
C LYS A 78 -2.46 9.86 -23.80
N LEU A 79 -2.36 10.08 -25.11
CA LEU A 79 -2.61 9.04 -26.11
C LEU A 79 -1.58 7.92 -26.02
N LYS A 80 -0.31 8.25 -25.79
CA LYS A 80 0.76 7.26 -25.61
C LYS A 80 0.62 6.44 -24.32
N LYS A 81 -0.10 6.94 -23.31
CA LYS A 81 -0.36 6.23 -22.05
C LYS A 81 -1.60 5.33 -22.08
N LEU A 82 -2.36 5.30 -23.19
CA LEU A 82 -3.59 4.50 -23.28
C LEU A 82 -3.34 2.99 -23.14
N ASP A 83 -2.22 2.48 -23.66
CA ASP A 83 -1.88 1.05 -23.55
C ASP A 83 -1.70 0.64 -22.08
N LEU A 84 -0.93 1.45 -21.31
CA LEU A 84 -0.74 1.26 -19.87
C LEU A 84 -2.08 1.33 -19.12
N LEU A 85 -2.87 2.36 -19.38
CA LEU A 85 -4.17 2.56 -18.71
C LEU A 85 -5.11 1.38 -18.98
N THR A 86 -5.15 0.90 -20.22
CA THR A 86 -5.97 -0.24 -20.63
C THR A 86 -5.50 -1.52 -19.94
N GLU A 87 -4.18 -1.75 -19.87
CA GLU A 87 -3.63 -2.92 -19.19
C GLU A 87 -4.02 -2.95 -17.70
N VAL A 88 -3.92 -1.80 -17.02
CA VAL A 88 -4.21 -1.70 -15.59
C VAL A 88 -5.71 -1.85 -15.32
N LEU A 89 -6.57 -1.16 -16.07
CA LEU A 89 -8.02 -1.16 -15.83
C LEU A 89 -8.75 -2.41 -16.36
N SER A 90 -8.12 -3.22 -17.21
CA SER A 90 -8.71 -4.45 -17.73
C SER A 90 -8.64 -5.63 -16.75
N LYS A 91 -7.91 -5.49 -15.63
CA LYS A 91 -7.79 -6.54 -14.60
C LYS A 91 -9.07 -6.57 -13.74
N LYS A 92 -9.54 -7.78 -13.44
CA LYS A 92 -10.75 -8.04 -12.65
C LYS A 92 -10.41 -8.33 -11.20
#